data_AF-A0A7S2AFX9-F1
#
_entry.id   AF-A0A7S2AFX9-F1
#
_cell.length_a   1.000
_cell.length_b   1.000
_cell.length_c   1.000
_cell.angle_alpha   90.00
_cell.angle_beta   90.00
_cell.angle_gamma   90.00
#
_symmetry.space_group_name_H-M   'P 1'
#
loop_
_entity.id
_entity.type
_entity.pdbx_description
1 polymer ?
#
loop_
_entity_poly.entity_id
_entity_poly.type
_entity_poly.pdbx_seq_one_letter_code
_entity_poly.pdbx_strand_id
1 'polypeptide(L)'
;GDCVTKGPPGGDWKTHCIRAFGNSTDKDAGKRCMTDCVQKREGFSAECSACFGALSQCTFQNCAMKCLDPEAKMCKDCILQAGCMPTFKACSGIEDMPNATAVAGAHLQFHV
;
A
#
# COMPACT_ATOMS: atom_id res chain seq x y z
N GLY A 1 -5.97 1.09 -4.18
CA GLY A 1 -6.97 0.47 -3.26
C GLY A 1 -7.10 -1.03 -3.42
N ASP A 2 -6.92 -1.58 -4.63
CA ASP A 2 -7.24 -2.97 -4.95
C ASP A 2 -6.55 -4.02 -4.08
N CYS A 3 -5.29 -3.84 -3.66
CA CYS A 3 -4.65 -4.82 -2.78
C CYS A 3 -5.30 -4.95 -1.40
N VAL A 4 -5.80 -3.85 -0.82
CA VAL A 4 -6.44 -3.87 0.50
C VAL A 4 -7.74 -4.67 0.46
N THR A 5 -8.57 -4.43 -0.56
CA THR A 5 -9.94 -4.96 -0.65
C THR A 5 -10.10 -6.16 -1.57
N LYS A 6 -9.13 -6.49 -2.43
CA LYS A 6 -9.18 -7.63 -3.35
C LYS A 6 -7.99 -8.58 -3.19
N GLY A 7 -6.92 -8.17 -2.50
CA GLY A 7 -5.72 -8.99 -2.33
C GLY A 7 -4.98 -9.29 -3.64
N PRO A 8 -4.02 -10.22 -3.63
CA PRO A 8 -3.33 -10.69 -4.83
C PRO A 8 -4.29 -11.29 -5.88
N PRO A 9 -3.99 -11.21 -7.19
CA PRO A 9 -4.83 -11.79 -8.23
C PRO A 9 -4.92 -13.33 -8.07
N GLY A 10 -6.09 -13.88 -8.37
CA GLY A 10 -6.39 -15.31 -8.21
C GLY A 10 -6.77 -15.76 -6.79
N GLY A 11 -6.83 -14.84 -5.83
CA GLY A 11 -7.26 -15.12 -4.47
C GLY A 11 -8.78 -15.02 -4.25
N ASP A 12 -9.28 -15.63 -3.17
CA ASP A 12 -10.66 -15.47 -2.71
C ASP A 12 -10.79 -14.35 -1.66
N TRP A 13 -12.00 -14.11 -1.14
CA TRP A 13 -12.24 -13.09 -0.11
C TRP A 13 -11.37 -13.22 1.16
N LYS A 14 -10.81 -14.41 1.44
CA LYS A 14 -9.90 -14.63 2.59
C LYS A 14 -8.52 -14.05 2.33
N THR A 15 -8.15 -13.86 1.07
CA THR A 15 -6.86 -13.28 0.65
C THR A 15 -6.85 -11.76 0.59
N HIS A 16 -7.98 -11.09 0.88
CA HIS A 16 -8.03 -9.64 0.98
C HIS A 16 -7.10 -9.16 2.10
N CYS A 17 -6.14 -8.28 1.79
CA CYS A 17 -5.10 -7.92 2.74
C CYS A 17 -5.63 -7.21 4.00
N ILE A 18 -6.81 -6.58 3.94
CA ILE A 18 -7.49 -6.02 5.12
C ILE A 18 -7.66 -7.04 6.26
N ARG A 19 -7.82 -8.32 5.94
CA ARG A 19 -7.95 -9.40 6.94
C ARG A 19 -6.64 -9.83 7.55
N ALA A 20 -5.55 -9.63 6.80
CA ALA A 20 -4.21 -10.00 7.23
C ALA A 20 -3.63 -8.98 8.22
N PHE A 21 -3.97 -7.71 8.10
CA PHE A 21 -3.46 -6.66 8.99
C PHE A 21 -3.85 -6.84 10.47
N GLY A 22 -5.02 -7.41 10.76
CA GLY A 22 -5.48 -7.68 12.12
C GLY A 22 -5.10 -9.06 12.69
N ASN A 23 -4.21 -9.81 12.02
CA ASN A 23 -3.87 -11.15 12.46
C ASN A 23 -3.02 -11.12 13.75
N SER A 24 -3.61 -11.58 14.86
CA SER A 24 -2.97 -11.59 16.18
C SER A 24 -1.87 -12.64 16.34
N THR A 25 -1.88 -13.68 15.52
CA THR A 25 -0.90 -14.77 15.54
C THR A 25 0.31 -14.45 14.65
N ASP A 26 0.14 -13.53 13.71
CA ASP A 26 1.13 -13.21 12.68
C ASP A 26 1.07 -11.72 12.32
N LYS A 27 1.88 -10.94 13.04
CA LYS A 27 1.91 -9.46 12.93
C LYS A 27 2.36 -8.94 11.56
N ASP A 28 3.00 -9.81 10.76
CA ASP A 28 3.52 -9.48 9.44
C ASP A 28 2.64 -10.04 8.30
N ALA A 29 1.50 -10.66 8.62
CA ALA A 29 0.58 -11.20 7.61
C ALA A 29 0.13 -10.09 6.63
N GLY A 30 -0.22 -8.91 7.14
CA GLY A 30 -0.61 -7.75 6.35
C GLY A 30 0.50 -7.27 5.41
N LYS A 31 1.71 -7.10 5.96
CA LYS A 31 2.93 -6.79 5.19
C LYS A 31 3.14 -7.75 4.03
N ARG A 32 3.14 -9.07 4.30
CA ARG A 32 3.38 -10.09 3.26
C ARG A 32 2.28 -10.12 2.20
N CYS A 33 1.02 -9.98 2.61
CA CYS A 33 -0.09 -9.91 1.67
C CYS A 33 0.07 -8.72 0.71
N MET A 34 0.41 -7.55 1.25
CA MET A 34 0.61 -6.35 0.43
C MET A 34 1.82 -6.47 -0.50
N THR A 35 2.93 -7.03 -0.02
CA THR A 35 4.09 -7.32 -0.86
C THR A 35 3.72 -8.24 -2.03
N ASP A 36 3.09 -9.38 -1.76
CA ASP A 36 2.68 -10.34 -2.80
C ASP A 36 1.67 -9.72 -3.77
N CYS A 37 0.71 -8.95 -3.27
CA CYS A 37 -0.29 -8.29 -4.09
C CYS A 37 0.32 -7.25 -5.02
N VAL A 38 1.14 -6.34 -4.49
CA VAL A 38 1.78 -5.28 -5.29
C VAL A 38 2.71 -5.90 -6.32
N GLN A 39 3.48 -6.93 -5.95
CA GLN A 39 4.34 -7.64 -6.88
C GLN A 39 3.53 -8.22 -8.04
N LYS A 40 2.43 -8.91 -7.76
CA LYS A 40 1.61 -9.58 -8.79
C LYS A 40 0.74 -8.64 -9.62
N ARG A 41 0.26 -7.53 -9.04
CA ARG A 41 -0.62 -6.59 -9.74
C ARG A 41 0.15 -5.53 -10.52
N GLU A 42 1.21 -5.00 -9.92
CA GLU A 42 1.97 -3.88 -10.49
C GLU A 42 3.25 -4.33 -11.22
N GLY A 43 3.69 -5.58 -11.02
CA GLY A 43 4.88 -6.14 -11.68
C GLY A 43 6.21 -5.62 -11.14
N PHE A 44 6.22 -5.01 -9.94
CA PHE A 44 7.46 -4.55 -9.30
C PHE A 44 8.34 -5.71 -8.84
N SER A 45 9.64 -5.42 -8.63
CA SER A 45 10.55 -6.39 -8.02
C SER A 45 10.10 -6.75 -6.61
N ALA A 46 10.52 -7.92 -6.12
CA ALA A 46 10.18 -8.37 -4.78
C ALA A 46 10.63 -7.38 -3.71
N GLU A 47 11.80 -6.77 -3.87
CA GLU A 47 12.36 -5.77 -2.97
C GLU A 47 11.54 -4.47 -2.97
N CYS A 48 11.17 -3.97 -4.14
CA CYS A 48 10.33 -2.78 -4.25
C CYS A 48 8.92 -3.03 -3.66
N SER A 49 8.31 -4.18 -3.96
CA SER A 49 7.03 -4.59 -3.36
C SER A 49 7.12 -4.76 -1.84
N ALA A 50 8.28 -5.14 -1.29
CA ALA A 50 8.50 -5.20 0.15
C ALA A 50 8.41 -3.81 0.80
N CYS A 51 8.81 -2.74 0.11
CA CYS A 51 8.65 -1.37 0.60
C CYS A 51 7.18 -0.97 0.72
N PHE A 52 6.34 -1.32 -0.25
CA PHE A 52 4.88 -1.09 -0.16
C PHE A 52 4.23 -1.91 0.94
N GLY A 53 4.67 -3.15 1.14
CA GLY A 53 4.24 -3.97 2.28
C GLY A 53 4.60 -3.33 3.61
N ALA A 54 5.83 -2.83 3.76
CA ALA A 54 6.30 -2.14 4.96
C ALA A 54 5.55 -0.83 5.22
N LEU A 55 5.32 -0.02 4.18
CA LEU A 55 4.51 1.20 4.26
C LEU A 55 3.10 0.86 4.78
N SER A 56 2.44 -0.12 4.17
CA SER A 56 1.08 -0.51 4.55
C SER A 56 0.99 -1.01 5.99
N GLN A 57 2.00 -1.77 6.43
CA GLN A 57 2.09 -2.26 7.82
C GLN A 57 2.30 -1.10 8.81
N CYS A 58 3.18 -0.15 8.49
CA CYS A 58 3.39 1.04 9.30
C CYS A 58 2.10 1.88 9.40
N THR A 59 1.42 2.12 8.28
CA THR A 59 0.14 2.82 8.25
C THR A 59 -0.92 2.10 9.07
N PHE A 60 -1.00 0.78 8.99
CA PHE A 60 -1.97 0.03 9.79
C PHE A 60 -1.69 0.15 11.29
N GLN A 61 -0.43 0.00 11.71
CA GLN A 61 -0.05 0.05 13.13
C GLN A 61 -0.25 1.43 13.76
N ASN A 62 -0.02 2.51 13.00
CA ASN A 62 0.01 3.86 13.56
C ASN A 62 -1.22 4.70 13.18
N CYS A 63 -1.86 4.41 12.04
CA CYS A 63 -2.78 5.32 11.38
C CYS A 63 -4.09 4.69 10.91
N ALA A 64 -4.34 3.39 11.11
CA ALA A 64 -5.51 2.68 10.56
C ALA A 64 -6.84 3.44 10.77
N MET A 65 -7.09 3.92 11.99
CA MET A 65 -8.33 4.64 12.32
C MET A 65 -8.43 6.03 11.67
N LYS A 66 -7.29 6.66 11.36
CA LYS A 66 -7.23 7.96 10.66
C LYS A 66 -7.23 7.79 9.14
N CYS A 67 -7.01 6.57 8.64
CA CYS A 67 -6.90 6.23 7.23
C CYS A 67 -8.07 5.36 6.73
N LEU A 68 -9.24 5.47 7.37
CA LEU A 68 -10.49 4.91 6.82
C LEU A 68 -10.80 5.52 5.45
N ASP A 69 -10.51 6.81 5.30
CA ASP A 69 -10.38 7.49 4.02
C ASP A 69 -8.89 7.81 3.77
N PRO A 70 -8.23 7.15 2.79
CA PRO A 70 -6.83 7.38 2.49
C PRO A 70 -6.55 8.79 1.94
N GLU A 71 -7.57 9.47 1.38
CA GLU A 71 -7.42 10.83 0.85
C GLU A 71 -7.58 11.91 1.91
N ALA A 72 -8.17 11.57 3.06
CA ALA A 72 -8.38 12.50 4.15
C ALA A 72 -7.06 13.09 4.66
N LYS A 73 -7.07 14.40 4.92
CA LYS A 73 -5.89 15.12 5.44
C LYS A 73 -5.34 14.46 6.72
N MET A 74 -6.21 13.99 7.61
CA MET A 74 -5.79 13.32 8.85
C MET A 74 -5.02 12.02 8.62
N CYS A 75 -5.30 11.30 7.52
CA CYS A 75 -4.54 10.11 7.14
C CYS A 75 -3.14 10.51 6.67
N LYS A 76 -3.07 11.44 5.71
CA LYS A 76 -1.81 11.94 5.14
C LYS A 76 -0.90 12.51 6.22
N ASP A 77 -1.44 13.35 7.09
CA ASP A 77 -0.72 13.91 8.24
C ASP A 77 -0.20 12.80 9.17
N CYS A 78 -1.02 11.79 9.49
CA CYS A 78 -0.61 10.68 10.35
C CYS A 78 0.53 9.87 9.73
N ILE A 79 0.42 9.50 8.45
CA ILE A 79 1.44 8.72 7.74
C ILE A 79 2.78 9.46 7.72
N LEU A 80 2.75 10.79 7.56
CA LEU A 80 3.94 11.64 7.63
C LEU A 80 4.51 11.71 9.05
N GLN A 81 3.66 12.00 10.05
CA GLN A 81 4.07 12.12 11.46
C GLN A 81 4.61 10.80 12.04
N ALA A 82 4.02 9.67 11.64
CA ALA A 82 4.47 8.34 12.04
C ALA A 82 5.74 7.88 11.34
N GLY A 83 6.30 8.67 10.41
CA GLY A 83 7.52 8.32 9.67
C GLY A 83 7.33 7.26 8.60
N CYS A 84 6.10 6.81 8.33
CA CYS A 84 5.83 5.75 7.37
C CYS A 84 6.25 6.13 5.93
N MET A 85 5.95 7.37 5.51
CA MET A 85 6.33 7.85 4.18
C MET A 85 7.85 8.08 4.05
N PRO A 86 8.54 8.77 4.98
CA PRO A 86 10.01 8.84 4.96
C PRO A 86 10.70 7.48 4.85
N THR A 87 10.28 6.48 5.63
CA THR A 87 10.83 5.11 5.54
C THR A 87 10.56 4.47 4.18
N PHE A 88 9.37 4.68 3.62
CA PHE A 88 9.05 4.19 2.29
C PHE A 88 9.93 4.80 1.20
N LYS A 89 10.16 6.11 1.24
CA LYS A 89 11.02 6.81 0.26
C LYS A 89 12.45 6.26 0.31
N ALA A 90 13.01 6.15 1.51
CA ALA A 90 14.34 5.58 1.71
C ALA A 90 14.45 4.11 1.25
N CYS A 91 13.38 3.33 1.38
CA CYS A 91 13.33 1.93 0.93
C CYS A 91 13.20 1.80 -0.58
N SER A 92 12.27 2.54 -1.18
CA SER A 92 11.86 2.38 -2.59
C SER A 92 12.65 3.25 -3.58
N GLY A 93 13.28 4.32 -3.09
CA GLY A 93 13.88 5.36 -3.94
C GLY A 93 12.84 6.25 -4.65
N ILE A 94 11.54 6.11 -4.34
CA ILE A 94 10.47 6.92 -4.94
C ILE A 94 10.32 8.20 -4.14
N GLU A 95 10.79 9.32 -4.70
CA GLU A 95 10.74 10.63 -4.05
C GLU A 95 9.44 11.38 -4.30
N ASP A 96 8.83 11.18 -5.47
CA ASP A 96 7.59 11.83 -5.90
C ASP A 96 6.50 10.78 -6.14
N MET A 97 5.45 10.81 -5.31
CA MET A 97 4.19 10.16 -5.64
C MET A 97 3.27 11.22 -6.25
N PRO A 98 2.75 11.02 -7.48
CA PRO A 98 1.72 11.90 -7.99
C PRO A 98 0.53 11.86 -7.02
N ASN A 99 0.07 13.03 -6.58
CA ASN A 99 -1.18 13.14 -5.83
C ASN A 99 -2.28 12.39 -6.59
N ALA A 100 -3.18 11.71 -5.89
CA ALA A 100 -4.27 10.91 -6.48
C ALA A 100 -5.13 11.66 -7.51
N THR A 101 -5.04 12.99 -7.57
CA THR A 101 -5.62 13.87 -8.60
C THR A 101 -4.97 13.75 -9.98
N ALA A 102 -3.76 13.22 -10.14
CA ALA A 102 -3.09 13.08 -11.44
C ALA A 102 -3.41 11.76 -12.17
N VAL A 103 -3.91 10.74 -11.48
CA VAL A 103 -4.18 9.41 -12.08
C VAL A 103 -5.55 9.35 -12.78
N ALA A 104 -6.40 10.37 -12.63
CA ALA A 104 -7.59 10.55 -13.48
C ALA A 104 -7.25 11.05 -14.90
N GLY A 105 -5.98 11.39 -15.18
CA GLY A 105 -5.53 11.95 -16.46
C GLY A 105 -4.51 11.12 -17.23
N ALA A 106 -4.02 10.00 -16.70
CA ALA A 106 -3.06 9.13 -17.41
C ALA A 106 -3.74 7.98 -18.19
N HIS A 107 -4.88 8.28 -18.82
CA HIS A 107 -5.24 7.67 -20.10
C HIS A 107 -4.78 8.61 -21.21
N LEU A 108 -3.47 8.64 -21.46
CA LEU A 108 -2.96 9.04 -22.76
C LEU A 108 -2.09 7.91 -23.31
N GLN A 109 -2.71 7.18 -24.23
CA GLN A 109 -2.12 6.48 -25.37
C GLN A 109 -0.58 6.42 -25.40
N PHE A 110 -0.04 5.24 -25.12
CA PHE A 110 1.00 4.70 -26.02
C PHE A 110 0.26 3.97 -27.14
N HIS A 111 -0.08 4.70 -28.20
CA HIS A 111 -0.18 4.09 -29.53
C HIS A 111 1.24 4.07 -30.10
N VAL A 112 1.68 2.90 -30.55
CA VAL A 112 2.58 2.82 -31.71
C VAL A 112 1.76 3.18 -32.93
#